data_AF-A0A0E0D5A0-F1
#
_entry.id   AF-A0A0E0D5A0-F1
#
_cell.length_a   1.000
_cell.length_b   1.000
_cell.length_c   1.000
_cell.angle_alpha   90.00
_cell.angle_beta   90.00
_cell.angle_gamma   90.00
#
_symmetry.space_group_name_H-M   'P 1'
#
loop_
_entity.id
_entity.type
_entity.pdbx_description
1 polymer ?
#
loop_
_entity_poly.entity_id
_entity_poly.type
_entity_poly.pdbx_seq_one_letter_code
_entity_poly.pdbx_strand_id
1 'polypeptide(L)'
;MVPRILIVLLVVLLGLAFQAILRPPPQKLCGAPGGPPVTSPRIKLRDGRYLAYREDGVQKDKAKFKIISVHAFDSTKDFPLQVSKELVDELGIYIVGFDRAGYGESDPNPKRDVKSEALDIEELADQLELGHKFYVLGVSMGGYSIWGCLQYIQNRSSVSSLPIINYWWPSSPAELSRQAFMGLIVPEQRTLWIAHNINFLALPLDDPEVAPFFCGSHASS
;
A
#
# COMPACT_ATOMS: atom_id res chain seq x y z
N MET A 1 -32.82 -30.79 -20.15
CA MET A 1 -32.29 -29.42 -20.01
C MET A 1 -32.88 -28.68 -18.81
N VAL A 2 -34.20 -28.69 -18.61
CA VAL A 2 -34.91 -28.04 -17.49
C VAL A 2 -34.36 -28.35 -16.07
N PRO A 3 -33.94 -29.58 -15.71
CA PRO A 3 -33.47 -29.88 -14.36
C PRO A 3 -32.15 -29.18 -14.01
N ARG A 4 -31.26 -29.03 -15.00
CA ARG A 4 -29.96 -28.35 -14.81
C ARG A 4 -30.15 -26.84 -14.63
N ILE A 5 -31.10 -26.25 -15.34
CA ILE A 5 -31.42 -24.81 -15.22
C ILE A 5 -32.00 -24.51 -13.84
N LEU A 6 -32.88 -25.36 -13.32
CA LEU A 6 -33.46 -25.21 -11.97
C LEU A 6 -32.39 -25.31 -10.86
N ILE A 7 -31.43 -26.22 -10.99
CA ILE A 7 -30.32 -26.35 -10.04
C ILE A 7 -29.43 -25.11 -10.06
N VAL A 8 -29.07 -24.61 -11.25
CA VAL A 8 -28.27 -23.38 -11.39
C VAL A 8 -28.99 -22.17 -10.79
N LEU A 9 -30.29 -22.02 -11.06
CA LEU A 9 -31.12 -20.96 -10.47
C LEU A 9 -31.13 -21.04 -8.94
N LEU A 10 -31.31 -22.23 -8.37
CA LEU A 10 -31.28 -22.43 -6.93
C LEU A 10 -29.93 -22.01 -6.33
N VAL A 11 -28.81 -22.41 -6.94
CA VAL A 11 -27.47 -22.06 -6.48
C VAL A 11 -27.23 -20.55 -6.56
N VAL A 12 -27.66 -19.89 -7.65
CA VAL A 12 -27.56 -18.43 -7.79
C VAL A 12 -28.41 -17.73 -6.73
N LEU A 13 -29.65 -18.15 -6.53
CA LEU A 13 -30.53 -17.56 -5.52
C LEU A 13 -30.00 -17.77 -4.10
N LEU A 14 -29.46 -18.95 -3.79
CA LEU A 14 -28.79 -19.22 -2.51
C LEU A 14 -27.54 -18.35 -2.35
N GLY A 15 -26.74 -18.16 -3.40
CA GLY A 15 -25.58 -17.27 -3.39
C GLY A 15 -25.95 -15.81 -3.15
N LEU A 16 -27.02 -15.31 -3.79
CA LEU A 16 -27.54 -13.96 -3.59
C LEU A 16 -28.13 -13.78 -2.18
N ALA A 17 -28.88 -14.77 -1.69
CA ALA A 17 -29.42 -14.76 -0.33
C ALA A 17 -28.29 -14.79 0.71
N PHE A 18 -27.29 -15.64 0.51
CA PHE A 18 -26.11 -15.72 1.38
C PHE A 18 -25.34 -14.40 1.40
N GLN A 19 -25.13 -13.77 0.24
CA GLN A 19 -24.53 -12.43 0.18
C GLN A 19 -25.39 -11.38 0.88
N ALA A 20 -26.72 -11.41 0.74
CA ALA A 20 -27.60 -10.44 1.39
C ALA A 20 -27.61 -10.60 2.92
N ILE A 21 -27.59 -11.84 3.42
CA ILE A 21 -27.61 -12.17 4.84
C ILE A 21 -26.26 -11.88 5.51
N LEU A 22 -25.16 -12.19 4.83
CA LEU A 22 -23.81 -12.01 5.38
C LEU A 22 -23.20 -10.64 5.11
N ARG A 23 -23.92 -9.71 4.46
CA ARG A 23 -23.44 -8.33 4.31
C ARG A 23 -23.26 -7.74 5.71
N PRO A 24 -22.03 -7.42 6.13
CA PRO A 24 -21.84 -6.76 7.39
C PRO A 24 -22.60 -5.42 7.36
N PRO A 25 -23.11 -4.94 8.50
CA PRO A 25 -23.73 -3.63 8.56
C PRO A 25 -22.72 -2.58 8.08
N PRO A 26 -23.18 -1.49 7.43
CA PRO A 26 -22.28 -0.42 7.01
C PRO A 26 -21.42 0.02 8.18
N GLN A 27 -20.10 -0.08 8.02
CA GLN A 27 -19.17 0.35 9.05
C GLN A 27 -19.33 1.86 9.23
N LYS A 28 -19.52 2.28 10.48
CA LYS A 28 -19.58 3.69 10.81
C LYS A 28 -18.16 4.25 10.88
N LEU A 29 -17.99 5.45 10.34
CA LEU A 29 -16.71 6.15 10.37
C LEU A 29 -16.28 6.44 11.81
N CYS A 30 -14.97 6.38 12.05
CA CYS A 30 -14.40 6.77 13.33
C CYS A 30 -14.69 8.26 13.58
N GLY A 31 -15.27 8.57 14.74
CA GLY A 31 -15.70 9.91 15.13
C GLY A 31 -17.09 10.32 14.64
N ALA A 32 -17.79 9.51 13.85
CA ALA A 32 -19.19 9.76 13.50
C ALA A 32 -20.15 9.40 14.65
N PRO A 33 -21.38 9.96 14.69
CA PRO A 33 -22.37 9.62 15.72
C PRO A 33 -22.62 8.11 15.86
N GLY A 34 -22.25 7.58 17.02
CA GLY A 34 -22.35 6.16 17.35
C GLY A 34 -21.40 5.25 16.56
N GLY A 35 -20.35 5.80 15.94
CA GLY A 35 -19.20 5.06 15.42
C GLY A 35 -18.07 4.93 16.46
N PRO A 36 -16.98 4.21 16.14
CA PRO A 36 -15.81 4.10 17.02
C PRO A 36 -15.19 5.48 17.32
N PRO A 37 -14.54 5.67 18.47
CA PRO A 37 -13.83 6.91 18.75
C PRO A 37 -12.58 7.04 17.86
N VAL A 38 -12.18 8.28 17.59
CA VAL A 38 -10.87 8.57 17.00
C VAL A 38 -9.85 8.57 18.13
N THR A 39 -8.78 7.81 17.98
CA THR A 39 -7.73 7.68 19.00
C THR A 39 -6.38 8.20 18.52
N SER A 40 -6.21 8.35 17.21
CA SER A 40 -4.96 8.76 16.58
C SER A 40 -5.01 10.22 16.12
N PRO A 41 -3.85 10.91 16.01
CA PRO A 41 -3.82 12.22 15.37
C PRO A 41 -4.24 12.09 13.91
N ARG A 42 -4.90 13.14 13.41
CA ARG A 42 -5.39 13.21 12.03
C ARG A 42 -5.12 14.56 11.42
N ILE A 43 -4.80 14.57 10.14
CA ILE A 43 -4.79 15.78 9.32
C ILE A 43 -6.07 15.87 8.50
N LYS A 44 -6.49 17.08 8.15
CA LYS A 44 -7.63 17.29 7.26
C LYS A 44 -7.13 17.69 5.88
N LEU A 45 -7.42 16.87 4.88
CA LEU A 45 -7.08 17.13 3.49
C LEU A 45 -7.91 18.29 2.91
N ARG A 46 -7.46 18.84 1.79
CA ARG A 46 -8.15 19.95 1.09
C ARG A 46 -9.57 19.59 0.66
N ASP A 47 -9.83 18.32 0.36
CA ASP A 47 -11.16 17.81 -0.01
C ASP A 47 -12.08 17.56 1.19
N GLY A 48 -11.57 17.77 2.41
CA GLY A 48 -12.32 17.66 3.66
C GLY A 48 -12.20 16.32 4.37
N ARG A 49 -11.62 15.29 3.73
CA ARG A 49 -11.34 13.99 4.36
C ARG A 49 -10.27 14.10 5.43
N TYR A 50 -10.29 13.18 6.39
CA TYR A 50 -9.22 13.01 7.37
C TYR A 50 -8.30 11.85 7.02
N LEU A 51 -6.99 12.05 7.18
CA LEU A 51 -6.02 10.96 7.25
C LEU A 51 -5.50 10.81 8.67
N ALA A 52 -5.66 9.62 9.24
CA ALA A 52 -5.05 9.25 10.51
C ALA A 52 -3.61 8.81 10.32
N TYR A 53 -2.74 9.21 11.24
CA TYR A 53 -1.32 8.91 11.15
C TYR A 53 -0.72 8.63 12.53
N ARG A 54 0.51 8.10 12.52
CA ARG A 54 1.34 7.85 13.68
C ARG A 54 2.76 8.29 13.34
N GLU A 55 3.44 8.85 14.33
CA GLU A 55 4.84 9.23 14.24
C GLU A 55 5.70 8.24 15.04
N ASP A 56 6.89 7.92 14.54
CA ASP A 56 7.85 7.00 15.16
C ASP A 56 9.29 7.39 14.81
N GLY A 57 10.26 6.80 15.51
CA GLY A 57 11.70 7.08 15.36
C GLY A 57 12.18 8.33 16.09
N VAL A 58 13.21 9.00 15.54
CA VAL A 58 13.81 10.18 16.18
C VAL A 58 12.92 11.42 16.04
N GLN A 59 13.16 12.46 16.85
CA GLN A 59 12.41 13.71 16.75
C GLN A 59 12.54 14.35 15.35
N LYS A 60 11.41 14.81 14.78
CA LYS A 60 11.31 15.33 13.40
C LYS A 60 12.32 16.44 13.07
N ASP A 61 12.63 17.31 14.03
CA ASP A 61 13.57 18.43 13.91
C ASP A 61 15.04 17.98 13.88
N LYS A 62 15.34 16.79 14.40
CA LYS A 62 16.68 16.19 14.44
C LYS A 62 16.89 15.12 13.37
N ALA A 63 15.83 14.78 12.64
CA ALA A 63 15.85 13.71 11.66
C ALA A 63 16.68 14.09 10.42
N LYS A 64 17.56 13.19 10.01
CA LYS A 64 18.27 13.26 8.72
C LYS A 64 17.39 12.78 7.59
N PHE A 65 16.58 11.76 7.85
CA PHE A 65 15.65 11.16 6.90
C PHE A 65 14.24 11.20 7.46
N LYS A 66 13.29 11.65 6.65
CA LYS A 66 11.87 11.66 6.99
C LYS A 66 11.14 10.76 6.00
N ILE A 67 10.54 9.69 6.50
CA ILE A 67 9.99 8.60 5.71
C ILE A 67 8.49 8.49 5.98
N ILE A 68 7.68 8.52 4.93
CA ILE A 68 6.28 8.11 4.98
C ILE A 68 6.21 6.62 4.66
N SER A 69 5.66 5.84 5.58
CA SER A 69 5.45 4.40 5.44
C SER A 69 4.02 4.11 4.99
N VAL A 70 3.88 3.35 3.90
CA VAL A 70 2.61 2.90 3.33
C VAL A 70 2.40 1.43 3.67
N HIS A 71 1.36 1.15 4.45
CA HIS A 71 1.05 -0.19 4.93
C HIS A 71 0.52 -1.13 3.83
N ALA A 72 0.61 -2.44 4.10
CA ALA A 72 0.15 -3.50 3.23
C ALA A 72 -1.40 -3.61 3.15
N PHE A 73 -1.88 -4.64 2.45
CA PHE A 73 -3.30 -4.98 2.45
C PHE A 73 -3.79 -5.35 3.86
N ASP A 74 -5.04 -4.99 4.16
CA ASP A 74 -5.71 -5.30 5.43
C ASP A 74 -4.88 -4.95 6.69
N SER A 75 -4.22 -3.81 6.63
CA SER A 75 -3.39 -3.30 7.72
C SER A 75 -3.68 -1.81 7.97
N THR A 76 -2.94 -1.20 8.88
CA THR A 76 -3.11 0.19 9.31
C THR A 76 -1.75 0.87 9.41
N LYS A 77 -1.75 2.17 9.74
CA LYS A 77 -0.57 2.94 10.16
C LYS A 77 0.27 2.27 11.24
N ASP A 78 -0.29 1.31 11.96
CA ASP A 78 0.38 0.60 13.03
C ASP A 78 1.25 -0.56 12.56
N PHE A 79 1.28 -0.81 11.24
CA PHE A 79 2.14 -1.80 10.63
C PHE A 79 3.62 -1.54 10.98
N PRO A 80 4.29 -2.45 11.72
CA PRO A 80 5.66 -2.23 12.15
C PRO A 80 6.61 -2.40 10.96
N LEU A 81 7.45 -1.38 10.72
CA LEU A 81 8.64 -1.58 9.90
C LEU A 81 9.61 -2.45 10.69
N GLN A 82 10.06 -3.56 10.10
CA GLN A 82 11.04 -4.47 10.70
C GLN A 82 12.46 -3.89 10.63
N VAL A 83 12.68 -2.76 11.32
CA VAL A 83 13.96 -2.08 11.46
C VAL A 83 14.29 -1.99 12.95
N SER A 84 15.54 -2.26 13.32
CA SER A 84 15.96 -2.16 14.72
C SER A 84 15.98 -0.70 15.18
N LYS A 85 15.63 -0.47 16.44
CA LYS A 85 15.60 0.89 17.01
C LYS A 85 16.97 1.55 16.95
N GLU A 86 18.03 0.77 17.19
CA GLU A 86 19.41 1.22 17.13
C GLU A 86 19.75 1.79 15.75
N LEU A 87 19.27 1.15 14.67
CA LEU A 87 19.51 1.61 13.31
C LEU A 87 18.69 2.87 12.97
N VAL A 88 17.44 2.95 13.45
CA VAL A 88 16.61 4.15 13.32
C VAL A 88 17.28 5.35 13.99
N ASP A 89 17.81 5.15 15.19
CA ASP A 89 18.48 6.19 15.98
C ASP A 89 19.83 6.59 15.35
N GLU A 90 20.66 5.63 14.93
CA GLU A 90 21.96 5.87 14.30
C GLU A 90 21.84 6.65 12.99
N LEU A 91 20.88 6.25 12.14
CA LEU A 91 20.62 6.91 10.86
C LEU A 91 19.81 8.21 11.02
N GLY A 92 19.23 8.47 12.21
CA GLY A 92 18.41 9.64 12.47
C GLY A 92 17.14 9.65 11.63
N ILE A 93 16.39 8.55 11.63
CA ILE A 93 15.18 8.37 10.82
C ILE A 93 13.94 8.74 11.62
N TYR A 94 13.12 9.61 11.03
CA TYR A 94 11.75 9.91 11.46
C TYR A 94 10.76 9.24 10.51
N ILE A 95 9.77 8.55 11.07
CA ILE A 95 8.84 7.71 10.32
C ILE A 95 7.42 8.20 10.59
N VAL A 96 6.63 8.35 9.52
CA VAL A 96 5.20 8.61 9.58
C VAL A 96 4.48 7.43 8.92
N GLY A 97 3.76 6.64 9.72
CA GLY A 97 2.78 5.70 9.18
C GLY A 97 1.42 6.38 9.06
N PHE A 98 0.67 6.13 7.99
CA PHE A 98 -0.70 6.66 7.87
C PHE A 98 -1.68 5.58 7.43
N ASP A 99 -2.93 5.74 7.85
CA ASP A 99 -4.04 4.90 7.41
C ASP A 99 -4.44 5.38 6.01
N ARG A 100 -4.29 4.51 5.00
CA ARG A 100 -4.70 4.86 3.63
C ARG A 100 -6.21 5.14 3.58
N ALA A 101 -6.69 5.87 2.56
CA ALA A 101 -8.11 6.18 2.44
C ALA A 101 -9.00 4.91 2.54
N GLY A 102 -9.94 4.92 3.49
CA GLY A 102 -10.83 3.80 3.79
C GLY A 102 -10.27 2.72 4.72
N TYR A 103 -9.06 2.91 5.28
CA TYR A 103 -8.48 2.05 6.30
C TYR A 103 -8.45 2.75 7.66
N GLY A 104 -8.45 1.95 8.74
CA GLY A 104 -8.24 2.41 10.11
C GLY A 104 -9.15 3.59 10.49
N GLU A 105 -8.55 4.71 10.89
CA GLU A 105 -9.26 5.93 11.30
C GLU A 105 -9.30 7.02 10.22
N SER A 106 -8.88 6.70 8.99
CA SER A 106 -8.96 7.60 7.84
C SER A 106 -10.31 7.53 7.15
N ASP A 107 -10.76 8.67 6.61
CA ASP A 107 -12.00 8.72 5.85
C ASP A 107 -11.85 7.96 4.51
N PRO A 108 -12.92 7.33 4.01
CA PRO A 108 -12.92 6.69 2.71
C PRO A 108 -12.84 7.71 1.59
N ASN A 109 -12.16 7.34 0.50
CA ASN A 109 -12.24 8.05 -0.78
C ASN A 109 -12.99 7.15 -1.79
N PRO A 110 -14.27 7.41 -2.09
CA PRO A 110 -15.04 6.63 -3.06
C PRO A 110 -14.49 6.72 -4.50
N LYS A 111 -13.67 7.74 -4.78
CA LYS A 111 -13.01 7.95 -6.08
C LYS A 111 -11.50 7.68 -5.99
N ARG A 112 -11.10 6.79 -5.08
CA ARG A 112 -9.69 6.45 -4.90
C ARG A 112 -9.12 5.87 -6.19
N ASP A 113 -8.04 6.47 -6.63
CA ASP A 113 -7.15 5.98 -7.68
C ASP A 113 -5.67 6.19 -7.25
N VAL A 114 -4.73 5.69 -8.06
CA VAL A 114 -3.29 5.80 -7.80
C VAL A 114 -2.83 7.25 -7.66
N LYS A 115 -3.45 8.18 -8.39
CA LYS A 115 -3.10 9.60 -8.37
C LYS A 115 -3.57 10.27 -7.07
N SER A 116 -4.82 10.05 -6.70
CA SER A 116 -5.43 10.60 -5.48
C SER A 116 -4.63 10.19 -4.24
N GLU A 117 -4.12 8.96 -4.23
CA GLU A 117 -3.31 8.47 -3.11
C GLU A 117 -1.92 9.10 -3.05
N ALA A 118 -1.30 9.37 -4.20
CA ALA A 118 -0.05 10.13 -4.25
C ALA A 118 -0.23 11.58 -3.77
N LEU A 119 -1.35 12.21 -4.12
CA LEU A 119 -1.69 13.56 -3.66
C LEU A 119 -2.02 13.59 -2.17
N ASP A 120 -2.71 12.57 -1.65
CA ASP A 120 -2.93 12.37 -0.21
C ASP A 120 -1.59 12.32 0.55
N ILE A 121 -0.59 11.61 0.01
CA ILE A 121 0.77 11.54 0.58
C ILE A 121 1.49 12.89 0.53
N GLU A 122 1.37 13.64 -0.57
CA GLU A 122 1.94 14.99 -0.67
C GLU A 122 1.32 15.95 0.35
N GLU A 123 -0.02 15.98 0.45
CA GLU A 123 -0.72 16.81 1.43
C GLU A 123 -0.37 16.42 2.88
N LEU A 124 -0.19 15.13 3.15
CA LEU A 124 0.30 14.64 4.43
C LEU A 124 1.71 15.16 4.74
N ALA A 125 2.62 15.07 3.78
CA ALA A 125 3.99 15.56 3.95
C ALA A 125 4.03 17.08 4.17
N ASP A 126 3.20 17.82 3.45
CA ASP A 126 3.11 19.29 3.55
C ASP A 126 2.57 19.72 4.91
N GLN A 127 1.46 19.13 5.37
CA GLN A 127 0.85 19.50 6.65
C GLN A 127 1.68 19.07 7.85
N LEU A 128 2.46 17.98 7.73
CA LEU A 128 3.41 17.58 8.77
C LEU A 128 4.76 18.29 8.64
N GLU A 129 4.93 19.19 7.67
CA GLU A 129 6.14 19.97 7.45
C GLU A 129 7.38 19.07 7.33
N LEU A 130 7.27 17.98 6.56
CA LEU A 130 8.39 17.07 6.32
C LEU A 130 9.51 17.75 5.51
N GLY A 131 9.19 18.84 4.82
CA GLY A 131 10.11 19.67 4.07
C GLY A 131 9.95 19.49 2.56
N HIS A 132 10.85 20.09 1.79
CA HIS A 132 10.74 20.07 0.33
C HIS A 132 10.92 18.66 -0.25
N LYS A 133 11.78 17.83 0.37
CA LYS A 133 12.01 16.44 -0.02
C LYS A 133 11.78 15.51 1.17
N PHE A 134 11.10 14.40 0.90
CA PHE A 134 10.88 13.32 1.86
C PHE A 134 10.99 11.96 1.15
N TYR A 135 10.98 10.88 1.93
CA TYR A 135 11.06 9.53 1.42
C TYR A 135 9.71 8.82 1.57
N VAL A 136 9.37 7.95 0.63
CA VAL A 136 8.19 7.09 0.75
C VAL A 136 8.63 5.64 0.68
N LEU A 137 8.18 4.85 1.65
CA LEU A 137 8.43 3.42 1.75
C LEU A 137 7.11 2.65 1.64
N GLY A 138 6.98 1.80 0.63
CA GLY A 138 5.76 1.00 0.43
C GLY A 138 6.00 -0.48 0.75
N VAL A 139 5.11 -1.09 1.53
CA VAL A 139 5.16 -2.52 1.85
C VAL A 139 4.07 -3.27 1.12
N SER A 140 4.43 -4.30 0.33
CA SER A 140 3.45 -5.14 -0.38
C SER A 140 2.53 -4.29 -1.26
N MET A 141 1.22 -4.27 -1.01
CA MET A 141 0.29 -3.38 -1.70
C MET A 141 0.61 -1.89 -1.52
N GLY A 142 1.38 -1.47 -0.52
CA GLY A 142 1.89 -0.09 -0.46
C GLY A 142 2.79 0.28 -1.65
N GLY A 143 3.27 -0.70 -2.43
CA GLY A 143 4.05 -0.48 -3.64
C GLY A 143 3.32 0.30 -4.74
N TYR A 144 1.98 0.19 -4.87
CA TYR A 144 1.29 1.00 -5.89
C TYR A 144 1.24 2.48 -5.52
N SER A 145 1.20 2.81 -4.23
CA SER A 145 1.29 4.19 -3.76
C SER A 145 2.66 4.77 -4.10
N ILE A 146 3.73 3.97 -4.04
CA ILE A 146 5.07 4.36 -4.50
C ILE A 146 5.08 4.71 -5.99
N TRP A 147 4.42 3.89 -6.81
CA TRP A 147 4.28 4.17 -8.24
C TRP A 147 3.53 5.49 -8.49
N GLY A 148 2.43 5.71 -7.77
CA GLY A 148 1.74 6.99 -7.80
C GLY A 148 2.65 8.15 -7.42
N CYS A 149 3.47 8.00 -6.38
CA CYS A 149 4.40 9.04 -5.97
C CYS A 149 5.44 9.35 -7.05
N LEU A 150 6.00 8.33 -7.70
CA LEU A 150 6.93 8.51 -8.82
C LEU A 150 6.28 9.26 -10.00
N GLN A 151 5.04 8.93 -10.33
CA GLN A 151 4.37 9.51 -11.49
C GLN A 151 3.91 10.95 -11.23
N TYR A 152 3.37 11.22 -10.04
CA TYR A 152 2.65 12.47 -9.79
C TYR A 152 3.40 13.46 -8.91
N ILE A 153 4.32 13.00 -8.04
CA ILE A 153 5.03 13.84 -7.07
C ILE A 153 6.55 13.59 -6.99
N GLN A 154 7.16 13.08 -8.08
CA GLN A 154 8.61 12.81 -8.18
C GLN A 154 9.52 13.97 -7.72
N ASN A 155 9.09 15.21 -7.95
CA ASN A 155 9.89 16.39 -7.58
C ASN A 155 9.94 16.63 -6.05
N ARG A 156 9.03 16.00 -5.31
CA ARG A 156 8.85 16.14 -3.85
C ARG A 156 9.33 14.91 -3.09
N SER A 157 9.30 13.72 -3.70
CA SER A 157 9.63 12.47 -3.00
C SER A 157 10.77 11.70 -3.66
N SER A 158 11.69 11.21 -2.84
CA SER A 158 12.52 10.05 -3.19
C SER A 158 11.78 8.80 -2.76
N VAL A 159 11.72 7.76 -3.57
CA VAL A 159 10.91 6.58 -3.24
C VAL A 159 11.76 5.33 -3.06
N SER A 160 11.28 4.43 -2.23
CA SER A 160 11.76 3.06 -2.13
C SER A 160 10.55 2.13 -1.95
N SER A 161 10.48 1.05 -2.70
CA SER A 161 9.44 0.03 -2.54
C SER A 161 10.05 -1.24 -1.96
N LEU A 162 9.36 -1.87 -0.99
CA LEU A 162 9.62 -3.24 -0.57
C LEU A 162 8.60 -4.14 -1.29
N PRO A 163 8.95 -4.69 -2.48
CA PRO A 163 8.04 -5.54 -3.23
C PRO A 163 7.68 -6.80 -2.44
N ILE A 164 6.56 -7.42 -2.82
CA ILE A 164 5.97 -8.62 -2.19
C ILE A 164 6.97 -9.78 -2.06
N ILE A 165 7.99 -9.82 -2.91
CA ILE A 165 9.39 -10.28 -2.71
C ILE A 165 9.97 -10.25 -4.14
N ASN A 166 11.02 -9.48 -4.39
CA ASN A 166 11.74 -9.54 -5.68
C ASN A 166 12.99 -10.39 -5.54
N TYR A 167 12.90 -11.66 -5.95
CA TYR A 167 14.01 -12.62 -5.93
C TYR A 167 15.14 -12.28 -6.92
N TRP A 168 14.93 -11.34 -7.84
CA TRP A 168 15.89 -10.90 -8.84
C TRP A 168 16.45 -9.49 -8.57
N TRP A 169 16.29 -8.98 -7.35
CA TRP A 169 16.81 -7.66 -7.00
C TRP A 169 18.35 -7.63 -7.06
N PRO A 170 19.00 -6.73 -7.83
CA PRO A 170 20.45 -6.74 -8.01
C PRO A 170 21.25 -6.56 -6.72
N SER A 171 20.69 -5.85 -5.75
CA SER A 171 21.31 -5.60 -4.45
C SER A 171 21.12 -6.74 -3.43
N SER A 172 20.33 -7.77 -3.74
CA SER A 172 20.12 -8.91 -2.84
C SER A 172 21.15 -10.01 -3.08
N PRO A 173 21.69 -10.67 -2.03
CA PRO A 173 22.64 -11.77 -2.22
C PRO A 173 22.00 -12.89 -3.03
N ALA A 174 22.57 -13.19 -4.21
CA ALA A 174 21.98 -14.10 -5.19
C ALA A 174 21.62 -15.48 -4.60
N GLU A 175 22.46 -16.01 -3.72
CA GLU A 175 22.22 -17.31 -3.07
C GLU A 175 21.07 -17.26 -2.06
N LEU A 176 20.95 -16.18 -1.29
CA LEU A 176 19.84 -16.00 -0.34
C LEU A 176 18.51 -15.84 -1.09
N SER A 177 18.51 -15.04 -2.16
CA SER A 177 17.34 -14.89 -3.03
C SER A 177 16.93 -16.22 -3.67
N ARG A 178 17.90 -17.01 -4.15
CA ARG A 178 17.64 -18.34 -4.74
C ARG A 178 17.06 -19.30 -3.71
N GLN A 179 17.60 -19.34 -2.51
CA GLN A 179 17.09 -20.20 -1.43
C GLN A 179 15.67 -19.81 -1.03
N ALA A 180 15.41 -18.52 -0.86
CA ALA A 180 14.08 -18.02 -0.53
C ALA A 180 13.07 -18.30 -1.66
N PHE A 181 13.48 -18.19 -2.93
CA PHE A 181 12.62 -18.52 -4.08
C PHE A 181 12.26 -20.01 -4.12
N MET A 182 13.26 -20.87 -3.91
CA MET A 182 13.07 -22.33 -3.90
C MET A 182 12.26 -22.83 -2.70
N GLY A 183 12.10 -22.01 -1.65
CA GLY A 183 11.24 -22.28 -0.51
C GLY A 183 9.73 -22.08 -0.77
N LEU A 184 9.34 -21.42 -1.86
CA LEU A 184 7.94 -21.25 -2.25
C LEU A 184 7.33 -22.56 -2.76
N ILE A 185 6.00 -22.67 -2.76
CA ILE A 185 5.34 -23.80 -3.43
C ILE A 185 5.52 -23.69 -4.95
N VAL A 186 5.59 -24.84 -5.64
CA VAL A 186 5.83 -24.90 -7.11
C VAL A 186 4.90 -24.00 -7.93
N PRO A 187 3.58 -23.87 -7.62
CA PRO A 187 2.71 -22.93 -8.33
C PRO A 187 3.13 -21.45 -8.20
N GLU A 188 3.58 -21.03 -7.02
CA GLU A 188 4.06 -19.66 -6.77
C GLU A 188 5.39 -19.42 -7.46
N GLN A 189 6.32 -20.38 -7.39
CA GLN A 189 7.58 -20.32 -8.14
C GLN A 189 7.33 -20.12 -9.64
N ARG A 190 6.42 -20.92 -10.22
CA ARG A 190 6.05 -20.80 -11.64
C ARG A 190 5.43 -19.45 -11.93
N THR A 191 4.52 -18.97 -11.09
CA THR A 191 3.83 -17.68 -11.28
C THR A 191 4.84 -16.54 -11.28
N LEU A 192 5.75 -16.50 -10.31
CA LEU A 192 6.78 -15.47 -10.20
C LEU A 192 7.85 -15.59 -11.28
N TRP A 193 8.24 -16.81 -11.67
CA TRP A 193 9.16 -17.02 -12.78
C TRP A 193 8.57 -16.58 -14.12
N ILE A 194 7.30 -16.90 -14.37
CA ILE A 194 6.56 -16.45 -15.56
C ILE A 194 6.46 -14.93 -15.53
N ALA A 195 6.08 -14.33 -14.39
CA ALA A 195 6.04 -12.89 -14.23
C ALA A 195 7.42 -12.26 -14.49
N HIS A 196 8.53 -12.86 -14.02
CA HIS A 196 9.86 -12.32 -14.27
C HIS A 196 10.30 -12.40 -15.76
N ASN A 197 9.94 -13.47 -16.46
CA ASN A 197 10.45 -13.76 -17.81
C ASN A 197 9.48 -13.40 -18.96
N ILE A 198 8.24 -13.06 -18.66
CA ILE A 198 7.33 -12.52 -19.67
C ILE A 198 7.80 -11.11 -20.04
N ASN A 199 8.05 -10.89 -21.33
CA ASN A 199 8.19 -9.54 -21.87
C ASN A 199 6.81 -8.86 -21.79
N PHE A 200 6.63 -7.97 -20.81
CA PHE A 200 5.37 -7.28 -20.52
C PHE A 200 4.91 -6.26 -21.59
N LEU A 201 5.59 -6.21 -22.75
CA LEU A 201 5.21 -5.39 -23.90
C LEU A 201 3.83 -5.75 -24.51
N ALA A 202 3.15 -6.79 -24.02
CA ALA A 202 1.83 -7.23 -24.49
C ALA A 202 0.68 -6.95 -23.49
N LEU A 203 0.95 -6.38 -22.32
CA LEU A 203 -0.07 -5.81 -21.44
C LEU A 203 -0.04 -4.28 -21.58
N PRO A 204 -1.18 -3.57 -21.52
CA PRO A 204 -1.18 -2.12 -21.61
C PRO A 204 -0.54 -1.56 -20.33
N LEU A 205 0.79 -1.48 -20.30
CA LEU A 205 1.55 -0.77 -19.28
C LEU A 205 1.29 0.75 -19.30
N ASP A 206 0.59 1.22 -20.34
CA ASP A 206 0.00 2.55 -20.41
C ASP A 206 -1.21 2.71 -19.48
N ASP A 207 -1.70 1.61 -18.87
CA ASP A 207 -2.73 1.67 -17.83
C ASP A 207 -2.08 1.87 -16.44
N PRO A 208 -2.18 3.08 -15.85
CA PRO A 208 -1.59 3.39 -14.55
C PRO A 208 -2.18 2.55 -13.40
N GLU A 209 -3.31 1.86 -13.59
CA GLU A 209 -3.90 0.97 -12.59
C GLU A 209 -3.24 -0.42 -12.54
N VAL A 210 -2.62 -0.87 -13.63
CA VAL A 210 -2.08 -2.24 -13.78
C VAL A 210 -0.57 -2.31 -13.54
N ALA A 211 0.17 -1.25 -13.90
CA ALA A 211 1.61 -1.13 -13.73
C ALA A 211 2.16 -1.46 -12.32
N PRO A 212 1.51 -1.06 -11.21
CA PRO A 212 2.11 -1.22 -9.88
C PRO A 212 2.09 -2.63 -9.29
N PHE A 213 1.34 -3.57 -9.90
CA PHE A 213 1.34 -4.97 -9.45
C PHE A 213 2.53 -5.77 -9.99
N PHE A 214 3.26 -5.26 -10.99
CA PHE A 214 4.20 -6.07 -11.76
C PHE A 214 5.56 -5.40 -12.02
N CYS A 215 5.70 -4.08 -11.87
CA CYS A 215 6.93 -3.39 -12.22
C CYS A 215 7.87 -3.23 -11.02
N GLY A 216 8.60 -4.30 -10.72
CA GLY A 216 9.70 -4.30 -9.78
C GLY A 216 11.06 -4.50 -10.45
N SER A 217 11.37 -3.91 -11.62
CA SER A 217 12.72 -4.09 -12.20
C SER A 217 13.13 -3.14 -13.34
N HIS A 218 12.61 -1.92 -13.43
CA HIS A 218 13.15 -0.95 -14.38
C HIS A 218 13.38 0.42 -13.75
N ALA A 219 14.40 0.48 -12.88
CA ALA A 219 15.12 1.71 -12.61
C ALA A 219 16.57 1.53 -13.12
N SER A 220 16.84 2.22 -14.23
CA SER A 220 18.15 2.61 -14.79
C SER A 220 19.21 1.53 -15.06
N SER A 221 19.45 1.31 -16.36
CA SER A 221 20.78 1.51 -16.95
C SER A 221 20.68 2.66 -17.94
#